data_AF-A0A4R8WF91-F1
#
_entry.id   AF-A0A4R8WF91-F1
#
_cell.length_a   1.000
_cell.length_b   1.000
_cell.length_c   1.000
_cell.angle_alpha   90.00
_cell.angle_beta   90.00
_cell.angle_gamma   90.00
#
_symmetry.space_group_name_H-M   'P 1'
#
loop_
_entity.id
_entity.type
_entity.pdbx_description
1 polymer ?
#
loop_
_entity_poly.entity_id
_entity_poly.type
_entity_poly.pdbx_seq_one_letter_code
_entity_poly.pdbx_strand_id
1 'polypeptide(L)'
;MKGRNVGATVAFGALCGLAWAASFRAVMSEFAGSGSSVAWLETFAAILLPGVIVGGLLGWAHTIRLSGGRRRWRWLGAAPAAFAIAPMLLPDAILALLTQGLGGGAIAVALLAIGGGFAISGRGRLTARIVCGVLSALLILGVTLTTFDIAGPRLAMTEARGVWVALLAFSLLTVLAIASSIPFRPVVEAHPDEVRDAESEQRNTPTRSGPGPTVPPPSAMKSMPVE
;
A
#
# COMPACT_ATOMS: atom_id res chain seq x y z
N MET A 1 -19.30 -7.56 -10.62
CA MET A 1 -18.42 -6.45 -11.05
C MET A 1 -16.98 -6.57 -10.51
N LYS A 2 -16.32 -7.75 -10.59
CA LYS A 2 -15.24 -8.10 -9.64
C LYS A 2 -13.77 -7.94 -10.12
N GLY A 3 -13.51 -7.78 -11.43
CA GLY A 3 -12.14 -7.73 -11.98
C GLY A 3 -11.61 -6.33 -12.33
N ARG A 4 -12.46 -5.45 -12.89
CA ARG A 4 -12.06 -4.14 -13.43
C ARG A 4 -11.51 -3.18 -12.37
N ASN A 5 -12.04 -3.24 -11.15
CA ASN A 5 -11.63 -2.35 -10.05
C ASN A 5 -10.30 -2.78 -9.41
N VAL A 6 -9.96 -4.08 -9.47
CA VAL A 6 -8.70 -4.60 -8.92
C VAL A 6 -7.53 -4.11 -9.77
N GLY A 7 -7.60 -4.32 -11.08
CA GLY A 7 -6.55 -3.88 -12.01
C GLY A 7 -6.31 -2.37 -11.94
N ALA A 8 -7.38 -1.57 -11.91
CA ALA A 8 -7.27 -0.12 -11.78
C ALA A 8 -6.61 0.32 -10.47
N THR A 9 -6.97 -0.31 -9.33
CA THR A 9 -6.38 0.03 -8.02
C THR A 9 -4.90 -0.36 -7.94
N VAL A 10 -4.52 -1.51 -8.52
CA VAL A 10 -3.11 -1.93 -8.59
C VAL A 10 -2.30 -1.00 -9.48
N ALA A 11 -2.84 -0.64 -10.65
CA ALA A 11 -2.20 0.32 -11.57
C ALA A 11 -2.04 1.70 -10.91
N PHE A 12 -3.05 2.17 -10.19
CA PHE A 12 -2.99 3.42 -9.44
C PHE A 12 -1.93 3.36 -8.33
N GLY A 13 -1.88 2.26 -7.57
CA GLY A 13 -0.82 2.03 -6.58
C GLY A 13 0.57 2.05 -7.20
N ALA A 14 0.76 1.36 -8.33
CA ALA A 14 2.01 1.32 -9.08
C ALA A 14 2.44 2.72 -9.57
N LEU A 15 1.50 3.53 -10.07
CA LEU A 15 1.74 4.91 -10.48
C LEU A 15 2.16 5.79 -9.29
N CYS A 16 1.47 5.68 -8.15
CA CYS A 16 1.86 6.37 -6.92
C CYS A 16 3.26 5.95 -6.46
N GLY A 17 3.58 4.66 -6.54
CA GLY A 17 4.91 4.13 -6.21
C GLY A 17 6.00 4.64 -7.15
N LEU A 18 5.72 4.75 -8.45
CA LEU A 18 6.62 5.36 -9.44
C LEU A 18 6.87 6.83 -9.14
N ALA A 19 5.80 7.60 -8.89
CA ALA A 19 5.89 9.03 -8.57
C ALA A 19 6.71 9.25 -7.28
N TRP A 20 6.48 8.41 -6.26
CA TRP A 20 7.24 8.43 -5.03
C TRP A 20 8.72 8.13 -5.28
N ALA A 21 9.04 7.07 -6.02
CA ALA A 21 10.43 6.67 -6.29
C ALA A 21 11.18 7.71 -7.15
N ALA A 22 10.52 8.31 -8.14
CA ALA A 22 11.08 9.40 -8.93
C ALA A 22 11.37 10.65 -8.06
N SER A 23 10.45 11.00 -7.16
CA SER A 23 10.63 12.11 -6.23
C SER A 23 11.77 11.84 -5.23
N PHE A 24 11.86 10.61 -4.73
CA PHE A 24 12.93 10.21 -3.82
C PHE A 24 14.29 10.17 -4.52
N ARG A 25 14.33 9.76 -5.80
CA ARG A 25 15.54 9.85 -6.63
C ARG A 25 16.00 11.30 -6.80
N ALA A 26 15.08 12.27 -6.90
CA ALA A 26 15.42 13.69 -6.96
C ALA A 26 16.02 14.19 -5.63
N VAL A 27 15.52 13.71 -4.48
CA VAL A 27 16.17 13.95 -3.19
C VAL A 27 17.60 13.40 -3.17
N MET A 28 17.80 12.17 -3.67
CA MET A 28 19.15 11.57 -3.73
C MET A 28 20.11 12.33 -4.64
N SER A 29 19.64 12.98 -5.73
CA SER A 29 20.52 13.82 -6.54
C SER A 29 21.00 15.07 -5.81
N GLU A 30 20.19 15.64 -4.93
CA GLU A 30 20.62 16.79 -4.12
C GLU A 30 21.74 16.38 -3.16
N PHE A 31 21.70 15.14 -2.63
CA PHE A 31 22.76 14.61 -1.76
C PHE A 31 24.05 14.30 -2.53
N ALA A 32 23.94 13.73 -3.73
CA ALA A 32 25.08 13.39 -4.56
C ALA A 32 25.71 14.61 -5.26
N GLY A 33 24.97 15.72 -5.36
CA GLY A 33 25.42 16.95 -6.02
C GLY A 33 25.84 16.70 -7.47
N SER A 34 27.01 17.24 -7.85
CA SER A 34 27.58 17.06 -9.20
C SER A 34 27.98 15.62 -9.52
N GLY A 35 28.06 14.73 -8.53
CA GLY A 35 28.29 13.31 -8.72
C GLY A 35 27.04 12.51 -9.09
N SER A 36 25.86 13.13 -9.14
CA SER A 36 24.62 12.41 -9.49
C SER A 36 24.58 12.08 -10.98
N SER A 37 24.53 10.79 -11.32
CA SER A 37 24.33 10.29 -12.67
C SER A 37 23.01 9.51 -12.77
N VAL A 38 22.42 9.49 -13.96
CA VAL A 38 21.25 8.66 -14.25
C VAL A 38 21.70 7.52 -15.14
N ALA A 39 21.67 6.31 -14.58
CA ALA A 39 21.98 5.09 -15.31
C ALA A 39 20.75 4.17 -15.38
N TRP A 40 20.67 3.36 -16.44
CA TRP A 40 19.59 2.39 -16.63
C TRP A 40 19.45 1.44 -15.45
N LEU A 41 20.55 0.85 -15.01
CA LEU A 41 20.53 -0.15 -13.95
C LEU A 41 20.30 0.49 -12.57
N GLU A 42 21.07 1.53 -12.24
CA GLU A 42 21.04 2.17 -10.91
C GLU A 42 19.76 2.96 -10.65
N THR A 43 19.23 3.67 -11.66
CA THR A 43 18.03 4.49 -11.47
C THR A 43 16.78 3.70 -11.80
N PHE A 44 16.67 3.14 -13.01
CA PHE A 44 15.42 2.53 -13.43
C PHE A 44 15.20 1.17 -12.75
N ALA A 45 16.21 0.30 -12.74
CA ALA A 45 16.06 -1.04 -12.18
C ALA A 45 16.17 -1.06 -10.65
N ALA A 46 17.10 -0.30 -10.04
CA ALA A 46 17.33 -0.37 -8.60
C ALA A 46 16.49 0.61 -7.76
N ILE A 47 15.87 1.65 -8.36
CA ILE A 47 15.07 2.65 -7.62
C ILE A 47 13.62 2.71 -8.10
N LEU A 48 13.39 2.99 -9.39
CA LEU A 48 12.04 3.19 -9.92
C LEU A 48 11.22 1.89 -9.94
N LEU A 49 11.81 0.80 -10.42
CA LEU A 49 11.13 -0.49 -10.52
C LEU A 49 10.65 -1.01 -9.14
N PRO A 50 11.47 -0.98 -8.07
CA PRO A 50 11.01 -1.27 -6.72
C PRO A 50 9.85 -0.38 -6.29
N GLY A 51 9.88 0.92 -6.63
CA GLY A 51 8.77 1.84 -6.37
C GLY A 51 7.46 1.37 -6.99
N VAL A 52 7.49 1.01 -8.28
CA VAL A 52 6.34 0.45 -9.01
C VAL A 52 5.84 -0.84 -8.34
N ILE A 53 6.75 -1.75 -8.00
CA ILE A 53 6.41 -3.03 -7.36
C ILE A 53 5.76 -2.80 -5.99
N VAL A 54 6.38 -1.99 -5.12
CA VAL A 54 5.85 -1.68 -3.79
C VAL A 54 4.49 -1.02 -3.90
N GLY A 55 4.35 0.00 -4.75
CA GLY A 55 3.09 0.68 -4.98
C GLY A 55 1.98 -0.26 -5.48
N GLY A 56 2.30 -1.11 -6.45
CA GLY A 56 1.37 -2.12 -6.99
C GLY A 56 0.94 -3.15 -5.94
N LEU A 57 1.89 -3.66 -5.14
CA LEU A 57 1.61 -4.60 -4.05
C LEU A 57 0.74 -3.96 -2.94
N LEU A 58 0.98 -2.69 -2.60
CA LEU A 58 0.16 -1.97 -1.63
C LEU A 58 -1.25 -1.66 -2.19
N GLY A 59 -1.35 -1.31 -3.47
CA GLY A 59 -2.63 -1.18 -4.19
C GLY A 59 -3.40 -2.50 -4.20
N TRP A 60 -2.71 -3.62 -4.43
CA TRP A 60 -3.31 -4.95 -4.34
C TRP A 60 -3.77 -5.27 -2.92
N ALA A 61 -2.94 -4.99 -1.90
CA ALA A 61 -3.32 -5.15 -0.50
C ALA A 61 -4.60 -4.38 -0.18
N HIS A 62 -4.75 -3.16 -0.68
CA HIS A 62 -5.96 -2.38 -0.52
C HIS A 62 -7.19 -3.10 -1.07
N THR A 63 -7.11 -3.68 -2.27
CA THR A 63 -8.24 -4.43 -2.85
C THR A 63 -8.61 -5.67 -2.04
N ILE A 64 -7.63 -6.37 -1.47
CA ILE A 64 -7.86 -7.53 -0.59
C ILE A 64 -8.53 -7.07 0.72
N ARG A 65 -8.11 -5.93 1.29
CA ARG A 65 -8.70 -5.33 2.49
C ARG A 65 -10.18 -5.02 2.32
N LEU A 66 -10.55 -4.48 1.16
CA LEU A 66 -11.94 -4.16 0.83
C LEU A 66 -12.79 -5.40 0.54
N SER A 67 -12.16 -6.53 0.20
CA SER A 67 -12.86 -7.77 -0.19
C SER A 67 -13.05 -8.76 0.97
N GLY A 68 -12.92 -8.33 2.23
CA GLY A 68 -13.04 -9.22 3.38
C GLY A 68 -11.73 -9.87 3.85
N GLY A 69 -10.59 -9.55 3.22
CA GLY A 69 -9.28 -10.12 3.58
C GLY A 69 -9.03 -11.53 3.03
N ARG A 70 -7.79 -12.01 3.14
CA ARG A 70 -7.38 -13.38 2.75
C ARG A 70 -6.40 -13.97 3.76
N ARG A 71 -6.18 -15.29 3.75
CA ARG A 71 -5.10 -15.89 4.55
C ARG A 71 -3.74 -15.40 4.02
N ARG A 72 -2.82 -14.99 4.91
CA ARG A 72 -1.45 -14.51 4.61
C ARG A 72 -1.30 -13.20 3.78
N TRP A 73 -2.36 -12.49 3.39
CA TRP A 73 -2.20 -11.23 2.64
C TRP A 73 -1.40 -10.13 3.38
N ARG A 74 -1.28 -10.23 4.71
CA ARG A 74 -0.51 -9.31 5.53
C ARG A 74 1.01 -9.36 5.29
N TRP A 75 1.50 -10.42 4.65
CA TRP A 75 2.88 -10.48 4.19
C TRP A 75 3.19 -9.39 3.15
N LEU A 76 2.17 -8.80 2.51
CA LEU A 76 2.32 -7.60 1.68
C LEU A 76 2.81 -6.39 2.49
N GLY A 77 2.74 -6.41 3.83
CA GLY A 77 3.39 -5.42 4.69
C GLY A 77 4.92 -5.43 4.59
N ALA A 78 5.52 -6.51 4.10
CA ALA A 78 6.95 -6.59 3.80
C ALA A 78 7.30 -6.06 2.40
N ALA A 79 6.34 -5.57 1.61
CA ALA A 79 6.60 -5.05 0.26
C ALA A 79 7.75 -4.02 0.22
N PRO A 80 7.86 -3.04 1.16
CA PRO A 80 8.96 -2.08 1.13
C PRO A 80 10.37 -2.69 1.21
N ALA A 81 10.52 -3.96 1.60
CA ALA A 81 11.80 -4.67 1.52
C ALA A 81 12.39 -4.70 0.10
N ALA A 82 11.56 -4.55 -0.95
CA ALA A 82 12.04 -4.43 -2.32
C ALA A 82 13.01 -3.25 -2.51
N PHE A 83 12.85 -2.15 -1.77
CA PHE A 83 13.78 -1.01 -1.81
C PHE A 83 15.16 -1.35 -1.24
N ALA A 84 15.24 -2.28 -0.28
CA ALA A 84 16.52 -2.76 0.25
C ALA A 84 17.12 -3.85 -0.63
N ILE A 85 16.30 -4.74 -1.20
CA ILE A 85 16.76 -5.90 -1.97
C ILE A 85 17.28 -5.47 -3.34
N ALA A 86 16.57 -4.61 -4.07
CA ALA A 86 16.92 -4.32 -5.46
C ALA A 86 18.30 -3.66 -5.63
N PRO A 87 18.72 -2.69 -4.79
CA PRO A 87 20.09 -2.15 -4.87
C PRO A 87 21.16 -3.19 -4.54
N MET A 88 20.86 -4.17 -3.68
CA MET A 88 21.81 -5.24 -3.33
C MET A 88 22.05 -6.23 -4.47
N LEU A 89 21.24 -6.18 -5.53
CA LEU A 89 21.44 -6.96 -6.75
C LEU A 89 22.39 -6.26 -7.74
N LEU A 90 22.82 -5.02 -7.47
CA LEU A 90 23.82 -4.35 -8.28
C LEU A 90 25.21 -4.98 -8.06
N PRO A 91 26.08 -4.96 -9.08
CA PRO A 91 27.48 -5.37 -8.94
C PRO A 91 28.15 -4.58 -7.80
N ASP A 92 28.98 -5.26 -7.01
CA ASP A 92 29.76 -4.69 -5.90
C ASP A 92 28.96 -4.05 -4.76
N ALA A 93 27.62 -4.09 -4.78
CA ALA A 93 26.77 -3.44 -3.78
C ALA A 93 27.00 -3.95 -2.36
N ILE A 94 27.20 -5.27 -2.19
CA ILE A 94 27.48 -5.87 -0.88
C ILE A 94 28.84 -5.39 -0.36
N LEU A 95 29.85 -5.32 -1.23
CA LEU A 95 31.18 -4.85 -0.86
C LEU A 95 31.14 -3.37 -0.50
N ALA A 96 30.45 -2.54 -1.29
CA ALA A 96 30.27 -1.12 -1.02
C ALA A 96 29.49 -0.88 0.29
N LEU A 97 28.49 -1.71 0.59
CA LEU A 97 27.77 -1.67 1.87
C LEU A 97 28.70 -1.96 3.05
N LEU A 98 29.52 -3.01 2.95
CA LEU A 98 30.40 -3.43 4.03
C LEU A 98 31.61 -2.51 4.24
N THR A 99 32.13 -1.92 3.17
CA THR A 99 33.37 -1.12 3.21
C THR A 99 33.11 0.38 3.33
N GLN A 100 32.02 0.88 2.75
CA GLN A 100 31.71 2.31 2.64
C GLN A 100 30.37 2.68 3.27
N GLY A 101 29.58 1.70 3.74
CA GLY A 101 28.21 1.93 4.23
C GLY A 101 27.20 2.29 3.14
N LEU A 102 27.59 2.24 1.85
CA LEU A 102 26.74 2.60 0.72
C LEU A 102 25.62 1.56 0.56
N GLY A 103 24.37 2.01 0.66
CA GLY A 103 23.18 1.16 0.64
C GLY A 103 22.47 1.03 2.00
N GLY A 104 23.09 1.48 3.10
CA GLY A 104 22.45 1.54 4.42
C GLY A 104 21.17 2.37 4.43
N GLY A 105 21.12 3.45 3.64
CA GLY A 105 19.91 4.27 3.46
C GLY A 105 18.73 3.49 2.89
N ALA A 106 18.95 2.56 1.94
CA ALA A 106 17.89 1.75 1.36
C ALA A 106 17.30 0.76 2.39
N ILE A 107 18.17 0.18 3.23
CA ILE A 107 17.75 -0.67 4.36
C ILE A 107 16.96 0.15 5.38
N ALA A 108 17.44 1.35 5.73
CA ALA A 108 16.76 2.26 6.64
C ALA A 108 15.36 2.64 6.15
N VAL A 109 15.22 2.98 4.86
CA VAL A 109 13.93 3.30 4.22
C VAL A 109 12.96 2.11 4.30
N ALA A 110 13.44 0.89 4.02
CA ALA A 110 12.60 -0.31 4.10
C ALA A 110 12.15 -0.61 5.54
N LEU A 111 13.07 -0.58 6.50
CA LEU A 111 12.77 -0.85 7.91
C LEU A 111 11.83 0.19 8.50
N LEU A 112 12.08 1.47 8.18
CA LEU A 112 11.19 2.57 8.49
C LEU A 112 9.77 2.29 7.98
N ALA A 113 9.63 1.98 6.70
CA ALA A 113 8.33 1.84 6.07
C ALA A 113 7.53 0.70 6.72
N ILE A 114 8.18 -0.44 6.95
CA ILE A 114 7.56 -1.61 7.59
C ILE A 114 7.21 -1.31 9.04
N GLY A 115 8.15 -0.76 9.82
CA GLY A 115 7.97 -0.44 11.23
C GLY A 115 6.92 0.66 11.45
N GLY A 116 6.98 1.74 10.67
CA GLY A 116 6.06 2.86 10.73
C GLY A 116 4.66 2.45 10.27
N GLY A 117 4.58 1.66 9.20
CA GLY A 117 3.33 1.06 8.75
C GLY A 117 2.68 0.20 9.83
N PHE A 118 3.46 -0.64 10.52
CA PHE A 118 2.98 -1.44 11.65
C PHE A 118 2.55 -0.58 12.83
N ALA A 119 3.33 0.45 13.19
CA ALA A 119 3.02 1.35 14.30
C ALA A 119 1.67 2.07 14.11
N ILE A 120 1.36 2.50 12.88
CA ILE A 120 0.13 3.23 12.54
C ILE A 120 -1.09 2.30 12.42
N SER A 121 -0.89 1.01 12.18
CA SER A 121 -1.93 0.06 11.74
C SER A 121 -3.08 -0.23 12.70
N GLY A 122 -3.01 0.21 13.97
CA GLY A 122 -4.02 -0.09 14.97
C GLY A 122 -3.96 -1.51 15.55
N ARG A 123 -3.02 -2.37 15.10
CA ARG A 123 -3.03 -3.80 15.40
C ARG A 123 -1.79 -4.27 16.16
N GLY A 124 -1.98 -5.17 17.14
CA GLY A 124 -0.90 -5.79 17.93
C GLY A 124 -0.72 -5.15 19.31
N ARG A 125 0.27 -5.63 20.07
CA ARG A 125 0.61 -5.10 21.40
C ARG A 125 1.01 -3.62 21.30
N LEU A 126 0.43 -2.76 22.14
CA LEU A 126 0.70 -1.32 22.15
C LEU A 126 2.19 -1.01 22.28
N THR A 127 2.90 -1.73 23.15
CA THR A 127 4.35 -1.55 23.35
C THR A 127 5.16 -1.79 22.07
N ALA A 128 4.85 -2.85 21.31
CA ALA A 128 5.54 -3.13 20.06
C ALA A 128 5.31 -2.01 19.03
N ARG A 129 4.10 -1.45 19.00
CA ARG A 129 3.77 -0.30 18.12
C ARG A 129 4.51 0.97 18.54
N ILE A 130 4.63 1.24 19.84
CA ILE A 130 5.39 2.38 20.36
C ILE A 130 6.86 2.22 19.97
N VAL A 131 7.46 1.05 20.21
CA VAL A 131 8.86 0.79 19.85
C VAL A 131 9.09 0.95 18.34
N CYS A 132 8.26 0.31 17.50
CA CYS A 132 8.36 0.47 16.04
C CYS A 132 8.12 1.91 15.59
N GLY A 133 7.20 2.63 16.25
CA GLY A 133 6.89 4.03 15.95
C GLY A 133 8.05 4.96 16.30
N VAL A 134 8.64 4.80 17.48
CA VAL A 134 9.81 5.56 17.92
C VAL A 134 11.00 5.27 17.01
N LEU A 135 11.31 4.01 16.74
CA LEU A 135 12.40 3.64 15.83
C LEU A 135 12.20 4.22 14.43
N SER A 136 10.96 4.18 13.93
CA SER A 136 10.65 4.76 12.62
C SER A 136 10.79 6.28 12.64
N ALA A 137 10.24 6.97 13.63
CA ALA A 137 10.39 8.41 13.77
C ALA A 137 11.87 8.82 13.86
N LEU A 138 12.69 8.08 14.63
CA LEU A 138 14.13 8.29 14.71
C LEU A 138 14.83 8.08 13.36
N LEU A 139 14.39 7.11 12.54
CA LEU A 139 14.92 6.93 11.18
C LEU A 139 14.50 8.06 10.23
N ILE A 140 13.25 8.55 10.29
CA ILE A 140 12.81 9.71 9.48
C ILE A 140 13.65 10.92 9.85
N LEU A 141 13.73 11.22 11.14
CA LEU A 141 14.52 12.34 11.64
C LEU A 141 15.99 12.15 11.30
N GLY A 142 16.54 10.95 11.49
CA GLY A 142 17.90 10.60 11.12
C GLY A 142 18.20 10.92 9.67
N VAL A 143 17.43 10.38 8.72
CA VAL A 143 17.62 10.62 7.27
C VAL A 143 17.42 12.11 6.92
N THR A 144 16.44 12.76 7.54
CA THR A 144 16.13 14.17 7.28
C THR A 144 17.22 15.09 7.82
N LEU A 145 17.82 14.77 8.96
CA LEU A 145 18.85 15.58 9.61
C LEU A 145 20.26 15.27 9.08
N THR A 146 20.56 14.02 8.71
CA THR A 146 21.85 13.70 8.09
C THR A 146 21.97 14.27 6.67
N THR A 147 20.87 14.69 6.06
CA THR A 147 20.85 15.49 4.82
C THR A 147 21.78 16.71 4.92
N PHE A 148 21.86 17.35 6.09
CA PHE A 148 22.67 18.55 6.34
C PHE A 148 24.16 18.26 6.38
N ASP A 149 24.54 17.13 6.95
CA ASP A 149 25.94 16.77 7.18
C ASP A 149 26.59 16.13 5.94
N ILE A 150 25.83 15.36 5.16
CA ILE A 150 26.36 14.56 4.05
C ILE A 150 26.59 15.42 2.79
N ALA A 151 25.73 16.40 2.52
CA ALA A 151 25.77 17.18 1.27
C ALA A 151 26.53 18.52 1.38
N GLY A 152 27.08 18.82 2.56
CA GLY A 152 27.86 20.02 2.82
C GLY A 152 27.03 21.32 2.91
N PRO A 153 27.69 22.50 2.87
CA PRO A 153 27.07 23.79 3.22
C PRO A 153 25.84 24.16 2.39
N ARG A 154 25.71 23.63 1.17
CA ARG A 154 24.60 23.95 0.25
C ARG A 154 23.24 23.43 0.70
N LEU A 155 23.21 22.40 1.53
CA LEU A 155 21.98 21.86 2.11
C LEU A 155 21.81 22.25 3.56
N ALA A 156 22.60 23.16 4.14
CA ALA A 156 22.47 23.58 5.54
C ALA A 156 21.04 24.05 5.88
N MET A 157 20.62 23.88 7.14
CA MET A 157 19.29 24.33 7.63
C MET A 157 19.06 25.84 7.49
N THR A 158 20.13 26.62 7.40
CA THR A 158 20.08 28.07 7.16
C THR A 158 19.77 28.42 5.71
N GLU A 159 19.90 27.46 4.80
CA GLU A 159 19.64 27.65 3.38
C GLU A 159 18.24 27.17 3.01
N ALA A 160 17.52 27.97 2.22
CA ALA A 160 16.17 27.64 1.76
C ALA A 160 16.12 26.30 1.00
N ARG A 161 17.19 25.97 0.26
CA ARG A 161 17.32 24.70 -0.45
C ARG A 161 17.42 23.51 0.50
N GLY A 162 18.21 23.64 1.58
CA GLY A 162 18.34 22.61 2.61
C GLY A 162 16.99 22.28 3.26
N VAL A 163 16.27 23.33 3.67
CA VAL A 163 14.92 23.20 4.26
C VAL A 163 13.95 22.54 3.28
N TRP A 164 13.96 22.95 1.99
CA TRP A 164 13.12 22.36 0.97
C TRP A 164 13.37 20.85 0.79
N VAL A 165 14.64 20.44 0.65
CA VAL A 165 15.01 19.03 0.46
C VAL A 165 14.64 18.21 1.70
N ALA A 166 14.85 18.75 2.90
CA ALA A 166 14.48 18.10 4.15
C ALA A 166 12.96 17.90 4.28
N LEU A 167 12.16 18.91 3.95
CA LEU A 167 10.69 18.79 3.93
C LEU A 167 10.22 17.76 2.91
N LEU A 168 10.84 17.73 1.73
CA LEU A 168 10.53 16.75 0.70
C LEU A 168 10.88 15.32 1.16
N ALA A 169 12.07 15.11 1.73
CA ALA A 169 12.48 13.83 2.28
C ALA A 169 11.54 13.38 3.42
N PHE A 170 11.27 14.25 4.39
CA PHE A 170 10.39 13.97 5.52
C PHE A 170 8.98 13.59 5.07
N SER A 171 8.41 14.34 4.12
CA SER A 171 7.07 14.08 3.61
C SER A 171 7.00 12.77 2.83
N LEU A 172 7.98 12.48 1.96
CA LEU A 172 8.05 11.20 1.23
C LEU A 172 8.18 10.01 2.17
N LEU A 173 9.05 10.07 3.19
CA LEU A 173 9.24 9.00 4.15
C LEU A 173 7.98 8.76 5.01
N THR A 174 7.33 9.84 5.45
CA THR A 174 6.06 9.78 6.17
C THR A 174 4.96 9.16 5.30
N VAL A 175 4.83 9.60 4.05
CA VAL A 175 3.84 9.03 3.10
C VAL A 175 4.09 7.54 2.88
N LEU A 176 5.35 7.12 2.72
CA LEU A 176 5.69 5.71 2.56
C LEU A 176 5.31 4.89 3.80
N ALA A 177 5.58 5.39 5.01
CA ALA A 177 5.18 4.73 6.26
C ALA A 177 3.65 4.61 6.37
N ILE A 178 2.91 5.68 6.03
CA ILE A 178 1.43 5.66 6.03
C ILE A 178 0.90 4.64 5.00
N ALA A 179 1.43 4.64 3.78
CA ALA A 179 1.03 3.70 2.74
C ALA A 179 1.33 2.24 3.15
N SER A 180 2.49 2.02 3.77
CA SER A 180 2.90 0.70 4.29
C SER A 180 2.03 0.18 5.44
N SER A 181 1.18 1.04 6.03
CA SER A 181 0.18 0.59 7.01
C SER A 181 -1.00 -0.18 6.39
N ILE A 182 -1.25 -0.04 5.08
CA ILE A 182 -2.42 -0.62 4.39
C ILE A 182 -2.59 -2.13 4.67
N PRO A 183 -1.56 -2.99 4.54
CA PRO A 183 -1.71 -4.44 4.74
C PRO A 183 -1.97 -4.84 6.20
N PHE A 184 -1.67 -3.95 7.14
CA PHE A 184 -1.82 -4.20 8.57
C PHE A 184 -3.16 -3.71 9.13
N ARG A 185 -3.84 -2.81 8.42
CA ARG A 185 -5.14 -2.25 8.85
C ARG A 185 -6.23 -3.34 8.89
N PRO A 186 -7.24 -3.17 9.77
CA PRO A 186 -8.42 -4.03 9.79
C PRO A 186 -9.10 -4.10 8.42
N VAL A 187 -9.65 -5.28 8.13
CA VAL A 187 -10.53 -5.50 6.98
C VAL A 187 -11.79 -4.66 7.16
N VAL A 188 -12.35 -4.17 6.05
CA VAL A 188 -13.67 -3.53 6.08
C VAL A 188 -14.70 -4.67 6.07
N GLU A 189 -15.28 -4.98 7.23
CA GLU A 189 -16.43 -5.88 7.30
C GLU A 189 -17.65 -5.11 6.79
N ALA A 190 -18.44 -5.70 5.88
CA ALA A 190 -19.74 -5.16 5.52
C ALA A 190 -20.56 -5.08 6.81
N HIS A 191 -21.13 -3.90 7.11
CA HIS A 191 -21.85 -3.70 8.36
C HIS A 191 -23.01 -4.71 8.45
N PRO A 192 -23.19 -5.43 9.58
CA PRO A 192 -24.31 -6.35 9.77
C PRO A 192 -25.67 -5.66 9.56
N ASP A 193 -25.72 -4.34 9.75
CA ASP A 193 -26.92 -3.53 9.59
C ASP A 193 -27.38 -3.45 8.12
N GLU A 194 -26.48 -3.41 7.13
CA GLU A 194 -26.88 -3.47 5.71
C GLU A 194 -27.46 -4.84 5.32
N VAL A 195 -27.00 -5.92 5.97
CA VAL A 195 -27.55 -7.28 5.75
C VAL A 195 -28.90 -7.45 6.45
N ARG A 196 -29.06 -6.91 7.66
CA ARG A 196 -30.35 -6.89 8.38
C ARG A 196 -31.38 -5.99 7.72
N ASP A 197 -30.97 -4.85 7.17
CA ASP A 197 -31.83 -3.93 6.43
C ASP A 197 -32.24 -4.55 5.10
N ALA A 198 -31.32 -5.19 4.37
CA ALA A 198 -31.66 -5.96 3.17
C ALA A 198 -32.57 -7.17 3.47
N GLU A 199 -32.32 -7.93 4.54
CA GLU A 199 -33.19 -9.05 4.96
C GLU A 199 -34.57 -8.58 5.44
N SER A 200 -34.64 -7.45 6.14
CA SER A 200 -35.91 -6.87 6.61
C SER A 200 -36.71 -6.23 5.46
N GLU A 201 -36.05 -5.59 4.50
CA GLU A 201 -36.66 -5.07 3.28
C GLU A 201 -37.18 -6.22 2.39
N GLN A 202 -36.41 -7.31 2.26
CA GLN A 202 -36.82 -8.50 1.52
C GLN A 202 -37.93 -9.30 2.22
N ARG A 203 -37.97 -9.29 3.55
CA ARG A 203 -39.08 -9.85 4.36
C ARG A 203 -40.34 -8.98 4.31
N ASN A 204 -40.20 -7.67 4.20
CA ASN A 204 -41.32 -6.71 4.13
C ASN A 204 -41.76 -6.40 2.70
N THR A 205 -41.06 -6.91 1.69
CA THR A 205 -41.52 -6.84 0.30
C THR A 205 -42.76 -7.75 0.20
N PRO A 206 -43.96 -7.23 -0.06
CA PRO A 206 -45.14 -8.06 -0.16
C PRO A 206 -44.95 -8.98 -1.37
N THR A 207 -44.87 -10.29 -1.12
CA THR A 207 -45.06 -11.28 -2.16
C THR A 207 -46.41 -10.97 -2.80
N ARG A 208 -46.37 -10.42 -4.01
CA ARG A 208 -47.56 -10.21 -4.84
C ARG A 208 -48.08 -11.61 -5.16
N SER A 209 -48.92 -12.14 -4.29
CA SER A 209 -49.72 -13.32 -4.53
C SER A 209 -50.65 -12.97 -5.70
N GLY A 210 -50.21 -13.30 -6.91
CA GLY A 210 -51.13 -13.43 -8.02
C GLY A 210 -52.24 -14.42 -7.62
N PRO A 211 -53.49 -14.20 -8.06
CA PRO A 211 -54.57 -15.09 -7.73
C PRO A 211 -54.21 -16.51 -8.19
N GLY A 212 -54.23 -17.46 -7.26
CA GLY A 212 -53.93 -18.86 -7.55
C GLY A 212 -54.90 -19.42 -8.59
N PRO A 213 -54.49 -20.41 -9.39
CA PRO A 213 -55.38 -21.05 -10.35
C PRO A 213 -56.52 -21.73 -9.60
N THR A 214 -57.75 -21.27 -9.83
CA THR A 214 -58.97 -21.91 -9.35
C THR A 214 -59.11 -23.26 -10.03
N VAL A 215 -58.89 -24.34 -9.28
CA VAL A 215 -59.20 -25.71 -9.69
C VAL A 215 -60.73 -25.87 -9.68
N PRO A 216 -61.39 -26.19 -10.80
CA PRO A 216 -62.83 -26.47 -10.80
C PRO A 216 -63.13 -27.86 -10.21
N PRO A 217 -64.28 -28.03 -9.52
CA PRO A 217 -64.63 -29.27 -8.83
C PRO A 217 -64.97 -30.45 -9.77
N PRO A 218 -64.79 -31.70 -9.31
CA PRO A 218 -64.94 -32.90 -10.11
C PRO A 218 -66.41 -33.35 -10.18
N SER A 219 -67.22 -32.70 -11.01
CA SER A 219 -68.60 -33.18 -11.28
C SER A 219 -69.14 -32.90 -12.69
N ALA A 220 -68.30 -32.45 -13.63
CA ALA A 220 -68.72 -32.19 -15.02
C ALA A 220 -68.06 -33.13 -16.04
N MET A 221 -67.86 -34.41 -15.70
CA MET A 221 -67.40 -35.43 -16.65
C MET A 221 -68.51 -36.48 -16.82
N LYS A 222 -69.58 -36.09 -17.50
CA LYS A 222 -70.55 -37.03 -18.06
C LYS A 222 -71.12 -36.47 -19.36
N SER A 223 -71.10 -37.33 -20.37
CA SER A 223 -71.65 -37.18 -21.72
C SER A 223 -70.81 -36.42 -22.75
N MET A 224 -70.00 -37.17 -23.50
CA MET A 224 -69.98 -37.05 -24.96
C MET A 224 -69.96 -38.45 -25.58
N PRO A 225 -70.73 -38.70 -26.66
CA PRO A 225 -70.88 -40.01 -27.27
C PRO A 225 -69.76 -40.30 -28.26
N VAL A 226 -69.57 -41.59 -28.49
CA VAL A 226 -68.73 -42.20 -29.53
C VAL A 226 -69.42 -42.00 -30.87
N GLU A 227 -68.75 -41.31 -31.80
CA GLU A 227 -68.67 -41.63 -33.23
C GLU A 227 -67.32 -41.14 -33.80
#